data_AF-A0A1W1VID4-F1
#
_entry.id   AF-A0A1W1VID4-F1
#
_cell.length_a   1.000
_cell.length_b   1.000
_cell.length_c   1.000
_cell.angle_alpha   90.00
_cell.angle_beta   90.00
_cell.angle_gamma   90.00
#
_symmetry.space_group_name_H-M   'P 1'
#
loop_
_entity.id
_entity.type
_entity.pdbx_description
1 polymer ?
#
loop_
_entity_poly.entity_id
_entity_poly.type
_entity_poly.pdbx_seq_one_letter_code
_entity_poly.pdbx_strand_id
1 'polypeptide(L)'
;MSKVRLAVYGAAGCGGCELSLLENPEAFMTLFRHVEVSFWPLITDSRLDDLAGLPDNSVELGVLCGGVRTELDYRVALLLAAKCRSLVAVGSCALWGGIAALADLPPAGCSQVQAQPPLPPLLPRLFPLTKLIKGVYPIPGCPPKPDQLGTTLLALIGGQELQADFKQLEPAVCSSCPRSRGEEGPRRWYRYQEITVNDRCFLTLGLICSGPATRGGCGARCPKVGLPCRGCYGPPAEVNDQGARLIGALAALEVAETYQDASLLDAIGTLYRYTWAATFAQ
;
A
#
# COMPACT_ATOMS: atom_id res chain seq x y z
N MET A 1 33.91 -6.29 2.55
CA MET A 1 32.86 -6.69 1.60
C MET A 1 32.52 -5.47 0.78
N SER A 2 32.28 -5.61 -0.53
CA SER A 2 31.75 -4.50 -1.35
C SER A 2 30.37 -4.09 -0.81
N LYS A 3 30.11 -2.80 -0.74
CA LYS A 3 28.79 -2.29 -0.36
C LYS A 3 27.76 -2.70 -1.41
N VAL A 4 26.53 -2.93 -0.98
CA VAL A 4 25.39 -3.25 -1.84
C VAL A 4 24.83 -1.96 -2.43
N ARG A 5 24.72 -1.85 -3.76
CA ARG A 5 24.18 -0.65 -4.40
C ARG A 5 22.67 -0.63 -4.29
N LEU A 6 22.15 0.51 -3.85
CA LEU A 6 20.74 0.77 -3.61
C LEU A 6 20.26 1.93 -4.49
N ALA A 7 19.13 1.71 -5.17
CA ALA A 7 18.37 2.77 -5.83
C ALA A 7 16.96 2.84 -5.22
N VAL A 8 16.49 4.03 -4.87
CA VAL A 8 15.17 4.29 -4.29
C VAL A 8 14.49 5.42 -5.05
N TYR A 9 13.23 5.22 -5.41
CA TYR A 9 12.41 6.22 -6.10
C TYR A 9 11.04 6.38 -5.46
N GLY A 10 10.70 7.60 -5.09
CA GLY A 10 9.34 8.02 -4.77
C GLY A 10 8.59 8.46 -6.03
N ALA A 11 7.74 7.59 -6.55
CA ALA A 11 6.81 7.89 -7.65
C ALA A 11 5.56 8.65 -7.13
N ALA A 12 4.38 8.41 -7.71
CA ALA A 12 3.12 9.00 -7.24
C ALA A 12 2.70 8.44 -5.86
N GLY A 13 3.26 9.02 -4.81
CA GLY A 13 3.01 8.70 -3.41
C GLY A 13 3.06 9.96 -2.55
N CYS A 14 3.09 9.77 -1.23
CA CYS A 14 3.13 10.88 -0.25
C CYS A 14 4.48 11.01 0.48
N GLY A 15 5.53 10.31 0.04
CA GLY A 15 6.80 10.20 0.75
C GLY A 15 6.76 9.33 2.03
N GLY A 16 5.57 8.93 2.51
CA GLY A 16 5.43 8.21 3.78
C GLY A 16 6.14 6.85 3.84
N CYS A 17 6.30 6.14 2.72
CA CYS A 17 7.04 4.87 2.70
C CYS A 17 8.56 5.10 2.84
N GLU A 18 9.07 6.16 2.22
CA GLU A 18 10.48 6.55 2.36
C GLU A 18 10.74 7.08 3.77
N LEU A 19 9.83 7.89 4.33
CA LEU A 19 9.93 8.33 5.73
C LEU A 19 9.88 7.15 6.70
N SER A 20 9.01 6.16 6.47
CA SER A 20 8.95 4.96 7.32
C SER A 20 10.27 4.19 7.34
N LEU A 21 11.08 4.24 6.28
CA LEU A 21 12.42 3.67 6.25
C LEU A 21 13.39 4.45 7.16
N LEU A 22 13.19 5.76 7.30
CA LEU A 22 13.99 6.63 8.16
C LEU A 22 13.55 6.55 9.64
N GLU A 23 12.32 6.13 9.92
CA GLU A 23 11.73 6.07 11.27
C GLU A 23 12.25 4.93 12.17
N ASN A 24 13.08 4.02 11.64
CA ASN A 24 13.80 3.04 12.46
C ASN A 24 15.31 3.38 12.46
N PRO A 25 15.82 4.14 13.45
CA PRO A 25 17.20 4.59 13.45
C PRO A 25 18.23 3.46 13.46
N GLU A 26 17.96 2.36 14.16
CA GLU A 26 18.88 1.23 14.26
C GLU A 26 19.01 0.48 12.92
N ALA A 27 17.87 0.18 12.29
CA ALA A 27 17.83 -0.47 10.99
C ALA A 27 18.41 0.46 9.91
N PHE A 28 18.06 1.75 9.95
CA PHE A 28 18.58 2.77 9.04
C PHE A 28 20.11 2.89 9.15
N MET A 29 20.66 3.05 10.35
CA MET A 29 22.10 3.16 10.54
C MET A 29 22.83 1.89 10.11
N THR A 30 22.25 0.72 10.38
CA THR A 30 22.77 -0.56 9.91
C THR A 30 22.76 -0.62 8.39
N LEU A 31 21.66 -0.24 7.73
CA LEU A 31 21.52 -0.24 6.28
C LEU A 31 22.60 0.63 5.63
N PHE A 32 22.79 1.87 6.09
CA PHE A 32 23.75 2.84 5.54
C PHE A 32 25.22 2.43 5.68
N ARG A 33 25.54 1.54 6.64
CA ARG A 33 26.88 0.95 6.73
C ARG A 33 27.16 -0.04 5.61
N HIS A 34 26.12 -0.71 5.11
CA HIS A 34 26.23 -1.80 4.14
C HIS A 34 25.86 -1.39 2.71
N VAL A 35 25.16 -0.27 2.52
CA VAL A 35 24.75 0.19 1.18
C VAL A 35 25.58 1.34 0.64
N GLU A 36 25.71 1.35 -0.68
CA GLU A 36 26.12 2.51 -1.49
C GLU A 36 24.86 3.02 -2.18
N VAL A 37 24.43 4.25 -1.90
CA VAL A 37 23.23 4.83 -2.51
C VAL A 37 23.60 5.35 -3.90
N SER A 38 23.12 4.68 -4.95
CA SER A 38 23.36 5.07 -6.34
C SER A 38 22.33 6.08 -6.84
N PHE A 39 21.09 6.01 -6.33
CA PHE A 39 20.01 6.92 -6.68
C PHE A 39 19.00 6.99 -5.55
N TRP A 40 18.86 8.13 -4.89
CA TRP A 40 17.77 8.37 -3.94
C TRP A 40 17.57 9.89 -3.77
N PRO A 41 16.74 10.52 -4.64
CA PRO A 41 16.58 11.98 -4.66
C PRO A 41 16.07 12.61 -3.37
N LEU A 42 15.43 11.85 -2.47
CA LEU A 42 14.91 12.37 -1.20
C LEU A 42 16.04 12.75 -0.23
N ILE A 43 17.16 12.03 -0.24
CA ILE A 43 18.22 12.16 0.78
C ILE A 43 19.63 12.37 0.19
N THR A 44 19.75 12.35 -1.14
CA THR A 44 21.00 12.62 -1.87
C THR A 44 20.71 13.54 -3.04
N ASP A 45 21.75 14.17 -3.58
CA ASP A 45 21.66 15.02 -4.77
C ASP A 45 21.63 14.23 -6.09
N SER A 46 21.42 12.91 -6.03
CA SER A 46 21.39 12.03 -7.22
C SER A 46 20.30 12.45 -8.20
N ARG A 47 20.64 12.46 -9.48
CA ARG A 47 19.75 12.83 -10.59
C ARG A 47 19.36 11.61 -11.40
N LEU A 48 18.31 11.75 -12.20
CA LEU A 48 17.84 10.67 -13.06
C LEU A 48 18.92 10.21 -14.06
N ASP A 49 19.73 11.15 -14.56
CA ASP A 49 20.83 10.84 -15.48
C ASP A 49 21.92 9.98 -14.82
N ASP A 50 22.12 10.13 -13.51
CA ASP A 50 23.07 9.30 -12.76
C ASP A 50 22.63 7.84 -12.77
N LEU A 51 21.34 7.57 -12.53
CA LEU A 51 20.76 6.23 -12.65
C LEU A 51 20.78 5.72 -14.09
N ALA A 52 20.47 6.59 -15.06
CA ALA A 52 20.42 6.21 -16.47
C ALA A 52 21.77 5.79 -17.03
N GLY A 53 22.85 6.45 -16.59
CA GLY A 53 24.22 6.18 -16.98
C GLY A 53 24.82 4.90 -16.39
N LEU A 54 24.19 4.28 -15.41
CA LEU A 54 24.67 3.01 -14.83
C LEU A 54 24.53 1.85 -15.85
N PRO A 55 25.46 0.88 -15.86
CA PRO A 55 25.25 -0.35 -16.61
C PRO A 55 24.01 -1.11 -16.14
N ASP A 56 23.39 -1.88 -17.04
CA ASP A 56 22.24 -2.70 -16.68
C ASP A 56 22.63 -3.75 -15.63
N ASN A 57 21.72 -4.07 -14.71
CA ASN A 57 21.94 -5.01 -13.61
C ASN A 57 23.15 -4.69 -12.69
N SER A 58 23.60 -3.44 -12.65
CA SER A 58 24.74 -2.99 -11.82
C SER A 58 24.34 -2.44 -10.45
N VAL A 59 23.04 -2.31 -10.19
CA VAL A 59 22.48 -1.97 -8.88
C VAL A 59 21.89 -3.26 -8.28
N GLU A 60 22.31 -3.64 -7.08
CA GLU A 60 21.81 -4.88 -6.47
C GLU A 60 20.33 -4.80 -6.10
N LEU A 61 19.89 -3.67 -5.53
CA LEU A 61 18.53 -3.50 -5.05
C LEU A 61 17.90 -2.18 -5.49
N GLY A 62 16.79 -2.28 -6.22
CA GLY A 62 15.88 -1.19 -6.52
C GLY A 62 14.69 -1.19 -5.57
N VAL A 63 14.25 -0.01 -5.15
CA VAL A 63 13.07 0.20 -4.33
C VAL A 63 12.21 1.26 -4.97
N LEU A 64 10.96 0.95 -5.26
CA LEU A 64 9.98 1.92 -5.74
C LEU A 64 8.86 2.07 -4.72
N CYS A 65 8.69 3.29 -4.26
CA CYS A 65 7.61 3.75 -3.40
C CYS A 65 6.60 4.54 -4.25
N GLY A 66 5.30 4.35 -4.05
CA GLY A 66 4.29 5.10 -4.82
C GLY A 66 3.77 4.35 -6.06
N GLY A 67 2.69 4.86 -6.63
CA GLY A 67 2.10 4.35 -7.87
C GLY A 67 2.72 5.00 -9.11
N VAL A 68 2.46 4.45 -10.29
CA VAL A 68 2.90 5.01 -11.56
C VAL A 68 1.77 5.84 -12.16
N ARG A 69 1.89 7.18 -12.13
CA ARG A 69 0.81 8.12 -12.53
C ARG A 69 1.18 8.98 -13.72
N THR A 70 2.47 9.27 -13.90
CA THR A 70 2.99 10.13 -14.96
C THR A 70 3.86 9.35 -15.93
N GLU A 71 4.12 9.91 -17.11
CA GLU A 71 5.13 9.38 -18.02
C GLU A 71 6.52 9.33 -17.39
N LEU A 72 6.85 10.27 -16.49
CA LEU A 72 8.11 10.25 -15.76
C LEU A 72 8.17 9.03 -14.85
N ASP A 73 7.13 8.80 -14.03
CA ASP A 73 7.08 7.63 -13.15
C ASP A 73 7.25 6.33 -13.94
N TYR A 74 6.61 6.24 -15.10
CA TYR A 74 6.70 5.06 -15.97
C TYR A 74 8.11 4.86 -16.50
N ARG A 75 8.77 5.91 -16.98
CA ARG A 75 10.16 5.87 -17.44
C ARG A 75 11.11 5.45 -16.31
N VAL A 76 10.95 6.01 -15.10
CA VAL A 76 11.80 5.66 -13.96
C VAL A 76 11.55 4.22 -13.49
N ALA A 77 10.30 3.74 -13.50
CA ALA A 77 10.00 2.34 -13.17
C ALA A 77 10.69 1.36 -14.12
N LEU A 78 10.63 1.61 -15.44
CA LEU A 78 11.34 0.80 -16.43
C LEU A 78 12.86 0.90 -16.27
N LEU A 79 13.37 2.10 -15.96
CA LEU A 79 14.79 2.29 -15.74
C LEU A 79 15.28 1.51 -14.51
N LEU A 80 14.55 1.57 -13.40
CA LEU A 80 14.86 0.75 -12.22
C LEU A 80 14.85 -0.74 -12.56
N ALA A 81 13.88 -1.21 -13.34
CA ALA A 81 13.84 -2.61 -13.77
C ALA A 81 15.03 -3.02 -14.66
N ALA A 82 15.58 -2.10 -15.46
CA ALA A 82 16.76 -2.37 -16.28
C ALA A 82 18.07 -2.32 -15.48
N LYS A 83 18.18 -1.37 -14.54
CA LYS A 83 19.43 -1.12 -13.79
C LYS A 83 19.59 -2.01 -12.56
N CYS A 84 18.47 -2.46 -11.97
CA CYS A 84 18.48 -3.21 -10.71
C CYS A 84 18.35 -4.72 -10.94
N ARG A 85 19.14 -5.52 -10.21
CA ARG A 85 19.03 -6.99 -10.22
C ARG A 85 17.73 -7.48 -9.57
N SER A 86 17.34 -6.82 -8.47
CA SER A 86 16.11 -7.08 -7.74
C SER A 86 15.34 -5.78 -7.54
N LEU A 87 14.02 -5.83 -7.66
CA LEU A 87 13.15 -4.66 -7.49
C LEU A 87 12.10 -4.92 -6.41
N VAL A 88 11.91 -3.96 -5.53
CA VAL A 88 10.97 -4.01 -4.40
C VAL A 88 9.88 -2.97 -4.61
N ALA A 89 8.62 -3.40 -4.52
CA ALA A 89 7.46 -2.50 -4.52
C ALA A 89 7.04 -2.23 -3.07
N VAL A 90 7.20 -0.99 -2.61
CA VAL A 90 6.95 -0.63 -1.21
C VAL A 90 5.68 0.20 -1.06
N GLY A 91 4.80 -0.32 -0.23
CA GLY A 91 3.56 0.32 0.19
C GLY A 91 2.38 0.11 -0.75
N SER A 92 1.19 0.46 -0.26
CA SER A 92 -0.07 0.23 -0.96
C SER A 92 -0.15 0.91 -2.31
N CYS A 93 0.50 2.07 -2.47
CA CYS A 93 0.54 2.76 -3.76
C CYS A 93 1.28 1.94 -4.82
N ALA A 94 2.45 1.39 -4.49
CA ALA A 94 3.23 0.57 -5.43
C ALA A 94 2.57 -0.78 -5.71
N LEU A 95 1.86 -1.35 -4.73
CA LEU A 95 1.27 -2.68 -4.84
C LEU A 95 -0.13 -2.69 -5.48
N TRP A 96 -0.96 -1.69 -5.16
CA TRP A 96 -2.37 -1.68 -5.55
C TRP A 96 -2.91 -0.29 -5.96
N GLY A 97 -2.02 0.70 -6.08
CA GLY A 97 -2.32 2.06 -6.50
C GLY A 97 -2.65 3.03 -5.38
N GLY A 98 -3.00 2.53 -4.19
CA GLY A 98 -3.17 3.35 -3.00
C GLY A 98 -4.30 4.38 -3.12
N ILE A 99 -4.23 5.42 -2.29
CA ILE A 99 -5.29 6.45 -2.25
C ILE A 99 -5.33 7.29 -3.54
N ALA A 100 -4.17 7.48 -4.19
CA ALA A 100 -4.05 8.26 -5.41
C ALA A 100 -4.80 7.63 -6.60
N ALA A 101 -5.00 6.30 -6.59
CA ALA A 101 -5.78 5.62 -7.62
C ALA A 101 -7.24 6.10 -7.68
N LEU A 102 -7.81 6.60 -6.58
CA LEU A 102 -9.18 7.11 -6.59
C LEU A 102 -9.36 8.32 -7.52
N ALA A 103 -8.28 8.99 -7.92
CA ALA A 103 -8.32 10.04 -8.94
C ALA A 103 -8.63 9.52 -10.36
N ASP A 104 -8.62 8.20 -10.57
CA ASP A 104 -9.08 7.56 -11.81
C ASP A 104 -10.61 7.62 -11.97
N LEU A 105 -11.34 7.91 -10.87
CA LEU A 105 -12.78 8.08 -10.90
C LEU A 105 -13.15 9.45 -11.48
N PRO A 106 -14.34 9.57 -12.11
CA PRO A 106 -14.84 10.85 -12.57
C PRO A 106 -14.84 11.88 -11.43
N PRO A 107 -14.43 13.13 -11.68
CA PRO A 107 -14.45 14.16 -10.66
C PRO A 107 -15.88 14.36 -10.16
N ALA A 108 -16.11 14.19 -8.86
CA ALA A 108 -17.41 14.34 -8.21
C ALA A 108 -17.82 15.82 -8.05
N GLY A 109 -17.72 16.61 -9.13
CA GLY A 109 -17.98 18.05 -9.13
C GLY A 109 -16.81 18.92 -8.63
N CYS A 110 -15.63 18.35 -8.36
CA CYS A 110 -14.43 19.11 -8.04
C CYS A 110 -13.83 19.74 -9.31
N SER A 111 -13.40 21.00 -9.22
CA SER A 111 -12.60 21.63 -10.27
C SER A 111 -11.30 20.86 -10.46
N GLN A 112 -11.02 20.47 -11.70
CA GLN A 112 -9.72 19.86 -12.01
C GLN A 112 -8.66 20.97 -11.99
N VAL A 113 -7.60 20.75 -11.22
CA VAL A 113 -6.42 21.62 -11.25
C VAL A 113 -5.78 21.46 -12.61
N GLN A 114 -5.72 22.54 -13.39
CA GLN A 114 -5.01 22.54 -14.66
C GLN A 114 -3.50 22.59 -14.38
N ALA A 115 -2.80 21.55 -14.81
CA ALA A 115 -1.35 21.48 -14.78
C ALA A 115 -0.75 22.58 -15.69
N GLN A 116 0.12 23.42 -15.15
CA GLN A 116 0.87 24.42 -15.93
C GLN A 116 2.22 23.81 -16.38
N PRO A 117 2.54 23.78 -17.68
CA PRO A 117 3.81 23.24 -18.18
C PRO A 117 5.04 23.99 -17.65
N PRO A 118 6.23 23.34 -17.61
CA PRO A 118 6.49 21.97 -18.05
C PRO A 118 6.25 20.93 -16.93
N LEU A 119 5.25 20.07 -17.10
CA LEU A 119 4.95 18.96 -16.20
C LEU A 119 4.91 17.65 -17.01
N PRO A 120 5.41 16.53 -16.45
CA PRO A 120 5.25 15.23 -17.09
C PRO A 120 3.76 14.91 -17.33
N PRO A 121 3.38 14.44 -18.52
CA PRO A 121 1.99 14.07 -18.79
C PRO A 121 1.48 13.00 -17.82
N LEU A 122 0.21 13.10 -17.43
CA LEU A 122 -0.48 12.05 -16.71
C LEU A 122 -0.74 10.87 -17.64
N LEU A 123 -0.55 9.66 -17.14
CA LEU A 123 -1.07 8.45 -17.78
C LEU A 123 -2.61 8.46 -17.73
N PRO A 124 -3.31 7.64 -18.54
CA PRO A 124 -4.79 7.59 -18.52
C PRO A 124 -5.35 7.19 -17.15
N ARG A 125 -4.61 6.35 -16.41
CA ARG A 125 -4.93 5.90 -15.06
C ARG A 125 -3.66 5.65 -14.26
N LEU A 126 -3.81 5.47 -12.95
CA LEU A 126 -2.69 5.07 -12.12
C LEU A 126 -2.45 3.56 -12.24
N PHE A 127 -1.19 3.16 -12.38
CA PHE A 127 -0.81 1.75 -12.41
C PHE A 127 0.00 1.37 -11.16
N PRO A 128 -0.31 0.24 -10.51
CA PRO A 128 0.58 -0.38 -9.54
C PRO A 128 1.84 -0.91 -10.24
N LEU A 129 2.98 -0.88 -9.56
CA LEU A 129 4.24 -1.42 -10.08
C LEU A 129 4.13 -2.92 -10.41
N THR A 130 3.42 -3.66 -9.57
CA THR A 130 3.17 -5.11 -9.71
C THR A 130 2.42 -5.47 -11.00
N LYS A 131 1.66 -4.54 -11.60
CA LYS A 131 1.02 -4.73 -12.90
C LYS A 131 1.95 -4.41 -14.08
N LEU A 132 2.99 -3.59 -13.86
CA LEU A 132 3.92 -3.14 -14.91
C LEU A 132 5.15 -4.03 -15.01
N ILE A 133 5.70 -4.46 -13.87
CA ILE A 133 6.95 -5.24 -13.80
C ILE A 133 6.67 -6.50 -12.99
N LYS A 134 6.95 -7.67 -13.60
CA LYS A 134 6.83 -8.98 -12.97
C LYS A 134 8.03 -9.24 -12.06
N GLY A 135 7.84 -10.07 -11.03
CA GLY A 135 8.93 -10.49 -10.15
C GLY A 135 9.38 -9.45 -9.12
N VAL A 136 8.62 -8.36 -8.94
CA VAL A 136 8.90 -7.38 -7.87
C VAL A 136 8.55 -7.98 -6.50
N TYR A 137 9.42 -7.75 -5.51
CA TYR A 137 9.17 -8.18 -4.15
C TYR A 137 8.21 -7.21 -3.44
N PRO A 138 7.06 -7.66 -2.90
CA PRO A 138 6.06 -6.76 -2.34
C PRO A 138 6.24 -6.50 -0.83
N ILE A 139 6.19 -5.22 -0.42
CA ILE A 139 6.15 -4.83 1.01
C ILE A 139 4.86 -4.04 1.29
N PRO A 140 3.85 -4.62 1.97
CA PRO A 140 2.55 -3.98 2.16
C PRO A 140 2.51 -2.94 3.29
N GLY A 141 1.61 -1.95 3.14
CA GLY A 141 1.27 -0.95 4.15
C GLY A 141 1.13 0.47 3.59
N CYS A 142 0.50 1.39 4.33
CA CYS A 142 0.37 2.79 3.92
C CYS A 142 0.66 3.77 5.09
N PRO A 143 1.93 3.89 5.53
CA PRO A 143 3.10 3.13 5.05
C PRO A 143 3.22 1.74 5.73
N PRO A 144 4.14 0.88 5.26
CA PRO A 144 4.60 -0.28 6.02
C PRO A 144 5.09 0.13 7.42
N LYS A 145 5.20 -0.82 8.35
CA LYS A 145 5.84 -0.51 9.64
C LYS A 145 7.35 -0.29 9.43
N PRO A 146 7.98 0.66 10.15
CA PRO A 146 9.43 0.87 10.10
C PRO A 146 10.22 -0.43 10.32
N ASP A 147 9.87 -1.21 11.34
CA ASP A 147 10.55 -2.47 11.65
C ASP A 147 10.39 -3.51 10.53
N GLN A 148 9.16 -3.68 10.02
CA GLN A 148 8.89 -4.59 8.91
C GLN A 148 9.71 -4.20 7.68
N LEU A 149 9.74 -2.92 7.33
CA LEU A 149 10.46 -2.41 6.17
C LEU A 149 11.98 -2.56 6.35
N GLY A 150 12.51 -2.12 7.48
CA GLY A 150 13.95 -2.19 7.78
C GLY A 150 14.46 -3.63 7.80
N THR A 151 13.80 -4.54 8.52
CA THR A 151 14.18 -5.96 8.58
C THR A 151 14.13 -6.61 7.20
N THR A 152 13.10 -6.32 6.41
CA THR A 152 12.96 -6.89 5.06
C THR A 152 14.07 -6.39 4.12
N LEU A 153 14.38 -5.10 4.14
CA LEU A 153 15.45 -4.55 3.29
C LEU A 153 16.82 -5.06 3.71
N LEU A 154 17.10 -5.16 5.01
CA LEU A 154 18.36 -5.74 5.51
C LEU A 154 18.50 -7.21 5.11
N ALA A 155 17.42 -7.99 5.15
CA ALA A 155 17.40 -9.37 4.67
C ALA A 155 17.74 -9.47 3.17
N LEU A 156 17.10 -8.63 2.34
CA LEU A 156 17.36 -8.59 0.89
C LEU A 156 18.80 -8.17 0.57
N ILE A 157 19.32 -7.15 1.27
CA ILE A 157 20.72 -6.71 1.15
C ILE A 157 21.70 -7.80 1.59
N GLY A 158 21.34 -8.60 2.59
CA GLY A 158 22.10 -9.77 3.03
C GLY A 158 22.10 -10.94 2.04
N GLY A 159 21.46 -10.81 0.88
CA GLY A 159 21.39 -11.84 -0.15
C GLY A 159 20.38 -12.94 0.17
N GLN A 160 19.46 -12.73 1.12
CA GLN A 160 18.37 -13.68 1.34
C GLN A 160 17.41 -13.62 0.15
N GLU A 161 17.23 -14.76 -0.51
CA GLU A 161 16.14 -14.95 -1.46
C GLU A 161 14.82 -15.01 -0.69
N LEU A 162 14.18 -13.86 -0.50
CA LEU A 162 12.82 -13.81 -0.03
C LEU A 162 11.90 -14.21 -1.18
N GLN A 163 11.11 -15.27 -1.01
CA GLN A 163 10.14 -15.67 -2.02
C GLN A 163 9.20 -14.49 -2.29
N ALA A 164 9.16 -14.02 -3.54
CA ALA A 164 8.28 -12.94 -3.99
C ALA A 164 6.77 -13.28 -3.89
N ASP A 165 6.44 -14.47 -3.39
CA ASP A 165 5.10 -14.97 -3.26
C ASP A 165 4.49 -14.47 -1.94
N PHE A 166 3.30 -13.88 -2.01
CA PHE A 166 2.56 -13.29 -0.87
C PHE A 166 2.22 -14.29 0.26
N LYS A 167 2.68 -15.55 0.17
CA LYS A 167 2.30 -16.70 0.99
C LYS A 167 2.85 -16.68 2.41
N GLN A 168 3.93 -15.94 2.69
CA GLN A 168 4.48 -15.83 4.04
C GLN A 168 3.79 -14.78 4.90
N LEU A 169 2.69 -14.19 4.42
CA LEU A 169 2.08 -13.04 5.06
C LEU A 169 0.86 -13.43 5.89
N GLU A 170 0.83 -12.85 7.09
CA GLU A 170 -0.20 -12.95 8.12
C GLU A 170 -1.64 -13.07 7.58
N PRO A 171 -2.50 -13.90 8.21
CA PRO A 171 -3.93 -13.96 7.92
C PRO A 171 -4.59 -12.59 8.09
N ALA A 172 -5.88 -12.50 7.77
CA ALA A 172 -6.59 -11.22 7.83
C ALA A 172 -6.44 -10.51 9.19
N VAL A 173 -6.49 -9.17 9.24
CA VAL A 173 -6.29 -8.35 10.45
C VAL A 173 -7.09 -8.85 11.66
N CYS A 174 -8.25 -9.47 11.42
CA CYS A 174 -9.06 -10.12 12.43
C CYS A 174 -8.31 -11.14 13.31
N SER A 175 -7.22 -11.75 12.85
CA SER A 175 -6.38 -12.68 13.62
C SER A 175 -5.64 -12.02 14.79
N SER A 176 -5.32 -10.73 14.67
CA SER A 176 -4.56 -9.94 15.66
C SER A 176 -5.41 -8.82 16.28
N CYS A 177 -6.70 -8.79 15.98
CA CYS A 177 -7.63 -7.78 16.46
C CYS A 177 -8.04 -8.10 17.91
N PRO A 178 -7.92 -7.15 18.86
CA PRO A 178 -8.23 -7.41 20.27
C PRO A 178 -9.73 -7.31 20.60
N ARG A 179 -10.58 -6.98 19.63
CA ARG A 179 -12.00 -6.65 19.88
C ARG A 179 -12.86 -7.91 19.99
N SER A 180 -13.80 -7.89 20.92
CA SER A 180 -14.76 -8.97 21.18
C SER A 180 -15.66 -9.17 19.97
N ARG A 181 -15.68 -10.36 19.35
CA ARG A 181 -16.43 -10.58 18.08
C ARG A 181 -17.92 -10.27 18.21
N GLY A 182 -18.54 -10.58 19.34
CA GLY A 182 -20.00 -10.55 19.49
C GLY A 182 -20.65 -11.72 18.74
N GLU A 183 -21.83 -12.13 19.20
CA GLU A 183 -22.59 -13.25 18.60
C GLU A 183 -23.62 -12.75 17.58
N GLU A 184 -24.22 -11.59 17.84
CA GLU A 184 -25.24 -10.99 16.99
C GLU A 184 -24.61 -10.06 15.95
N GLY A 185 -25.24 -9.99 14.78
CA GLY A 185 -24.94 -8.98 13.78
C GLY A 185 -25.40 -7.57 14.21
N PRO A 186 -25.08 -6.54 13.42
CA PRO A 186 -25.43 -5.17 13.76
C PRO A 186 -26.92 -4.89 13.56
N ARG A 187 -27.46 -3.94 14.31
CA ARG A 187 -28.83 -3.44 14.08
C ARG A 187 -28.97 -2.83 12.69
N ARG A 188 -28.05 -1.94 12.35
CA ARG A 188 -27.88 -1.30 11.03
C ARG A 188 -26.44 -0.84 10.85
N TRP A 189 -26.11 -0.36 9.67
CA TRP A 189 -24.84 0.34 9.42
C TRP A 189 -24.91 1.80 9.88
N TYR A 190 -23.85 2.25 10.55
CA TYR A 190 -23.66 3.59 11.07
C TYR A 190 -22.44 4.25 10.42
N ARG A 191 -22.45 5.57 10.33
CA ARG A 191 -21.20 6.33 10.20
C ARG A 191 -20.52 6.41 11.56
N TYR A 192 -19.20 6.58 11.55
CA TYR A 192 -18.42 6.59 12.79
C TYR A 192 -18.91 7.64 13.80
N GLN A 193 -19.42 8.78 13.32
CA GLN A 193 -19.94 9.86 14.16
C GLN A 193 -21.34 9.60 14.75
N GLU A 194 -22.04 8.55 14.30
CA GLU A 194 -23.44 8.28 14.68
C GLU A 194 -23.56 7.32 15.87
N ILE A 195 -22.45 6.74 16.35
CA ILE A 195 -22.47 5.69 17.36
C ILE A 195 -21.29 5.82 18.34
N THR A 196 -21.54 5.43 19.59
CA THR A 196 -20.49 5.33 20.61
C THR A 196 -19.72 4.03 20.43
N VAL A 197 -18.40 4.14 20.30
CA VAL A 197 -17.50 2.99 20.18
C VAL A 197 -17.20 2.39 21.55
N ASN A 198 -17.45 1.08 21.71
CA ASN A 198 -17.06 0.29 22.89
C ASN A 198 -15.94 -0.72 22.52
N ASP A 199 -15.89 -1.91 23.10
CA ASP A 199 -14.92 -2.98 22.80
C ASP A 199 -15.42 -4.01 21.76
N ARG A 200 -16.73 -4.01 21.44
CA ARG A 200 -17.37 -4.92 20.47
C ARG A 200 -16.77 -4.76 19.07
N CYS A 201 -16.66 -5.84 18.31
CA CYS A 201 -16.19 -5.83 16.93
C CYS A 201 -16.97 -4.80 16.10
N PHE A 202 -16.24 -3.95 15.37
CA PHE A 202 -16.84 -2.87 14.58
C PHE A 202 -17.93 -3.36 13.63
N LEU A 203 -17.73 -4.50 12.97
CA LEU A 203 -18.72 -5.05 12.06
C LEU A 203 -20.04 -5.37 12.78
N THR A 204 -19.97 -6.08 13.91
CA THR A 204 -21.16 -6.38 14.72
C THR A 204 -21.73 -5.17 15.46
N LEU A 205 -20.92 -4.13 15.67
CA LEU A 205 -21.37 -2.85 16.22
C LEU A 205 -22.13 -2.03 15.15
N GLY A 206 -21.92 -2.32 13.86
CA GLY A 206 -22.53 -1.61 12.74
C GLY A 206 -21.62 -0.59 12.08
N LEU A 207 -20.30 -0.66 12.30
CA LEU A 207 -19.29 0.15 11.63
C LEU A 207 -18.54 -0.70 10.59
N ILE A 208 -18.52 -0.23 9.34
CA ILE A 208 -17.79 -0.91 8.27
C ILE A 208 -16.29 -0.92 8.60
N CYS A 209 -15.73 -2.13 8.65
CA CYS A 209 -14.34 -2.38 8.98
C CYS A 209 -13.75 -3.34 7.94
N SER A 210 -12.69 -2.93 7.25
CA SER A 210 -12.07 -3.75 6.20
C SER A 210 -11.23 -4.92 6.75
N GLY A 211 -11.16 -5.08 8.07
CA GLY A 211 -10.32 -6.07 8.76
C GLY A 211 -10.36 -7.50 8.18
N PRO A 212 -11.53 -8.11 7.92
CA PRO A 212 -11.59 -9.48 7.38
C PRO A 212 -11.12 -9.59 5.93
N ALA A 213 -11.06 -8.48 5.20
CA ALA A 213 -10.60 -8.41 3.81
C ALA A 213 -9.20 -7.79 3.71
N THR A 214 -8.52 -7.55 4.83
CA THR A 214 -7.21 -6.88 4.87
C THR A 214 -6.18 -7.79 5.47
N ARG A 215 -5.01 -7.88 4.84
CA ARG A 215 -3.85 -8.62 5.34
C ARG A 215 -3.42 -8.13 6.72
N GLY A 216 -3.01 -9.07 7.58
CA GLY A 216 -2.44 -8.80 8.90
C GLY A 216 -1.03 -8.21 8.84
N GLY A 217 -0.28 -8.30 9.94
CA GLY A 217 1.08 -7.75 10.06
C GLY A 217 1.13 -6.31 10.58
N CYS A 218 0.07 -5.51 10.36
CA CYS A 218 -0.06 -4.18 10.95
C CYS A 218 -0.29 -4.21 12.48
N GLY A 219 -0.57 -5.38 13.06
CA GLY A 219 -0.83 -5.58 14.49
C GLY A 219 -2.13 -4.93 14.97
N ALA A 220 -3.12 -4.80 14.08
CA ALA A 220 -4.43 -4.19 14.31
C ALA A 220 -4.35 -2.82 15.01
N ARG A 221 -3.41 -1.94 14.56
CA ARG A 221 -3.19 -0.61 15.15
C ARG A 221 -4.46 0.24 15.20
N CYS A 222 -5.23 0.32 14.12
CA CYS A 222 -6.46 1.13 14.10
C CYS A 222 -7.51 0.58 15.09
N PRO A 223 -7.84 -0.73 15.09
CA PRO A 223 -8.81 -1.24 16.06
C PRO A 223 -8.42 -1.09 17.53
N LYS A 224 -7.12 -1.10 17.85
CA LYS A 224 -6.60 -0.86 19.20
C LYS A 224 -6.87 0.55 19.71
N VAL A 225 -6.99 1.53 18.83
CA VAL A 225 -7.27 2.94 19.17
C VAL A 225 -8.71 3.35 18.87
N GLY A 226 -9.63 2.37 18.74
CA GLY A 226 -11.05 2.64 18.53
C GLY A 226 -11.45 2.97 17.10
N LEU A 227 -10.57 2.79 16.11
CA LEU A 227 -10.90 3.06 14.69
C LEU A 227 -11.06 1.77 13.87
N PRO A 228 -12.07 1.68 12.99
CA PRO A 228 -12.18 0.57 12.04
C PRO A 228 -10.94 0.47 11.13
N CYS A 229 -10.58 -0.76 10.76
CA CYS A 229 -9.57 -0.98 9.73
C CYS A 229 -10.03 -0.38 8.40
N ARG A 230 -9.11 0.31 7.70
CA ARG A 230 -9.37 0.98 6.41
C ARG A 230 -8.82 0.25 5.19
N GLY A 231 -8.19 -0.92 5.37
CA GLY A 231 -7.73 -1.72 4.23
C GLY A 231 -6.32 -1.43 3.72
N CYS A 232 -5.54 -0.59 4.40
CA CYS A 232 -4.27 -0.06 3.88
C CYS A 232 -3.10 -1.04 3.78
N TYR A 233 -3.28 -2.31 4.18
CA TYR A 233 -2.30 -3.39 3.97
C TYR A 233 -2.68 -4.28 2.77
N GLY A 234 -3.73 -3.91 2.05
CA GLY A 234 -4.25 -4.64 0.89
C GLY A 234 -4.85 -5.99 1.26
N PRO A 235 -5.24 -6.79 0.25
CA PRO A 235 -5.89 -8.07 0.46
C PRO A 235 -4.92 -9.14 1.01
N PRO A 236 -5.43 -10.16 1.75
CA PRO A 236 -4.71 -11.40 2.04
C PRO A 236 -4.25 -12.13 0.77
N ALA A 237 -3.31 -13.08 0.89
CA ALA A 237 -2.65 -13.71 -0.26
C ALA A 237 -3.60 -14.39 -1.26
N GLU A 238 -4.65 -15.05 -0.75
CA GLU A 238 -5.63 -15.77 -1.58
C GLU A 238 -6.77 -14.88 -2.09
N VAL A 239 -6.72 -13.58 -1.78
CA VAL A 239 -7.75 -12.63 -2.14
C VAL A 239 -7.24 -11.72 -3.25
N ASN A 240 -7.84 -11.86 -4.42
CA ASN A 240 -7.48 -11.05 -5.59
C ASN A 240 -8.07 -9.63 -5.51
N ASP A 241 -9.31 -9.52 -5.01
CA ASP A 241 -10.04 -8.25 -4.92
C ASP A 241 -10.50 -8.01 -3.47
N GLN A 242 -9.89 -7.00 -2.85
CA GLN A 242 -10.17 -6.62 -1.46
C GLN A 242 -11.61 -6.15 -1.26
N GLY A 243 -12.14 -5.35 -2.19
CA GLY A 243 -13.47 -4.79 -2.07
C GLY A 243 -14.54 -5.87 -2.21
N ALA A 244 -14.39 -6.76 -3.19
CA ALA A 244 -15.28 -7.92 -3.36
C ALA A 244 -15.24 -8.84 -2.13
N ARG A 245 -14.06 -9.10 -1.56
CA ARG A 245 -13.94 -9.88 -0.33
C ARG A 245 -14.64 -9.20 0.86
N LEU A 246 -14.53 -7.87 0.95
CA LEU A 246 -15.21 -7.10 1.99
C LEU A 246 -16.72 -7.15 1.82
N ILE A 247 -17.24 -6.99 0.61
CA ILE A 247 -18.68 -7.15 0.31
C ILE A 247 -19.16 -8.52 0.79
N GLY A 248 -18.45 -9.60 0.44
CA GLY A 248 -18.80 -10.95 0.89
C GLY A 248 -18.79 -11.10 2.42
N ALA A 249 -17.86 -10.45 3.11
CA ALA A 249 -17.82 -10.44 4.58
C ALA A 249 -18.98 -9.63 5.20
N LEU A 250 -19.38 -8.52 4.58
CA LEU A 250 -20.52 -7.71 5.03
C LEU A 250 -21.86 -8.45 4.80
N ALA A 251 -22.00 -9.12 3.65
CA ALA A 251 -23.19 -9.88 3.29
C ALA A 251 -23.42 -11.12 4.17
N ALA A 252 -22.37 -11.64 4.81
CA ALA A 252 -22.45 -12.76 5.73
C ALA A 252 -23.01 -12.39 7.12
N LEU A 253 -23.23 -11.10 7.41
CA LEU A 253 -23.77 -10.63 8.68
C LEU A 253 -25.28 -10.45 8.59
N GLU A 254 -26.02 -11.01 9.55
CA GLU A 254 -27.44 -10.73 9.71
C GLU A 254 -27.62 -9.30 10.24
N VAL A 255 -28.31 -8.45 9.49
CA VAL A 255 -28.59 -7.06 9.87
C VAL A 255 -30.06 -6.95 10.25
N ALA A 256 -30.34 -6.50 11.49
CA ALA A 256 -31.69 -6.54 12.04
C ALA A 256 -32.70 -5.65 11.29
N GLU A 257 -32.25 -4.48 10.82
CA GLU A 257 -33.08 -3.56 10.03
C GLU A 257 -32.70 -3.64 8.54
N THR A 258 -33.67 -3.97 7.70
CA THR A 258 -33.48 -3.99 6.24
C THR A 258 -33.28 -2.57 5.73
N TYR A 259 -32.17 -2.38 5.03
CA TYR A 259 -31.57 -1.08 4.76
C TYR A 259 -32.37 -0.25 3.73
N GLN A 260 -32.61 1.05 4.00
CA GLN A 260 -33.06 2.03 3.01
C GLN A 260 -31.86 2.92 2.55
N ASP A 261 -31.35 2.59 1.35
CA ASP A 261 -30.55 3.32 0.36
C ASP A 261 -29.31 4.21 0.67
N ALA A 262 -28.98 4.62 1.91
CA ALA A 262 -27.97 5.69 2.10
C ALA A 262 -26.72 5.50 3.02
N SER A 263 -26.33 4.32 3.54
CA SER A 263 -25.09 4.22 4.39
C SER A 263 -23.79 4.25 3.61
N LEU A 264 -23.78 3.59 2.44
CA LEU A 264 -22.63 3.52 1.54
C LEU A 264 -22.73 4.60 0.46
N LEU A 265 -23.02 5.84 0.89
CA LEU A 265 -22.98 7.05 0.05
C LEU A 265 -21.71 7.12 -0.81
N ASP A 266 -20.60 6.56 -0.32
CA ASP A 266 -19.35 6.37 -1.06
C ASP A 266 -18.88 4.92 -0.97
N ALA A 267 -19.47 4.06 -1.81
CA ALA A 267 -19.13 2.65 -1.87
C ALA A 267 -17.67 2.42 -2.30
N ILE A 268 -17.21 3.15 -3.33
CA ILE A 268 -15.87 2.97 -3.87
C ILE A 268 -14.80 3.43 -2.86
N GLY A 269 -14.94 4.62 -2.27
CA GLY A 269 -13.99 5.11 -1.28
C GLY A 269 -14.03 4.38 0.07
N THR A 270 -15.06 3.56 0.30
CA THR A 270 -15.15 2.64 1.45
C THR A 270 -14.51 1.28 1.15
N LEU A 271 -14.80 0.69 -0.01
CA LEU A 271 -14.39 -0.68 -0.36
C LEU A 271 -13.01 -0.75 -1.03
N TYR A 272 -12.61 0.30 -1.75
CA TYR A 272 -11.44 0.31 -2.63
C TYR A 272 -10.46 1.45 -2.33
N ARG A 273 -10.49 2.01 -1.11
CA ARG A 273 -9.72 3.19 -0.70
C ARG A 273 -8.23 3.15 -1.09
N TYR A 274 -7.61 1.97 -1.04
CA TYR A 274 -6.18 1.79 -1.31
C TYR A 274 -5.90 0.84 -2.49
N THR A 275 -6.93 0.27 -3.10
CA THR A 275 -6.83 -0.89 -3.99
C THR A 275 -7.59 -0.73 -5.29
N TRP A 276 -8.10 0.48 -5.58
CA TRP A 276 -8.86 0.77 -6.80
C TRP A 276 -8.10 0.39 -8.09
N ALA A 277 -6.79 0.66 -8.18
CA ALA A 277 -6.02 0.30 -9.37
C ALA A 277 -5.77 -1.23 -9.54
N ALA A 278 -6.09 -2.02 -8.52
CA ALA A 278 -5.92 -3.47 -8.51
C ALA A 278 -7.24 -4.26 -8.56
N THR A 279 -8.40 -3.60 -8.54
CA THR A 279 -9.71 -4.27 -8.68
C THR A 279 -9.90 -4.91 -10.05
N PHE A 280 -10.83 -5.86 -10.13
CA PHE A 280 -11.32 -6.43 -11.39
C PHE A 280 -12.16 -5.46 -12.23
N ALA A 281 -12.69 -4.39 -11.63
CA ALA A 281 -13.57 -3.44 -12.31
C ALA A 281 -12.82 -2.42 -13.21
N GLN A 282 -11.50 -2.55 -13.35
CA GLN A 282 -10.63 -1.71 -14.20
C GLN A 282 -10.10 -2.46 -15.42
#